data_AF-A0A1R4HZK7-F1
#
_entry.id   AF-A0A1R4HZK7-F1
#
_cell.length_a   1.000
_cell.length_b   1.000
_cell.length_c   1.000
_cell.angle_alpha   90.00
_cell.angle_beta   90.00
_cell.angle_gamma   90.00
#
_symmetry.space_group_name_H-M   'P 1'
#
loop_
_entity.id
_entity.type
_entity.pdbx_description
1 polymer ?
#
loop_
_entity_poly.entity_id
_entity_poly.type
_entity_poly.pdbx_seq_one_letter_code
_entity_poly.pdbx_strand_id
1 'polypeptide(L)'
;MRDLYQRLNVPPQANDEELQQAVARCPNSALRQDAEAAFAVAKRRADYDKLHATLSDIGKLRTQLGLTHGAHWQDDVANDFSVPPDEIVSRHDKLVDRVSHVVKLYNRWRGLRGAWLLIAIFTIGTGLGIALGLTLSQTLAA
;
A
#
# COMPACT_ATOMS: atom_id res chain seq x y z
N MET A 1 11.16 -6.08 -23.15
CA MET A 1 12.52 -5.53 -22.98
C MET A 1 12.79 -5.51 -21.49
N ARG A 2 13.96 -5.97 -21.05
CA ARG A 2 14.37 -5.91 -19.63
C ARG A 2 15.07 -4.59 -19.35
N ASP A 3 15.00 -4.10 -18.12
CA ASP A 3 15.80 -2.95 -17.72
C ASP A 3 17.23 -3.40 -17.42
N LEU A 4 18.12 -3.24 -18.41
CA LEU A 4 19.53 -3.57 -18.28
C LEU A 4 20.25 -2.69 -17.26
N TYR A 5 19.85 -1.42 -17.09
CA TYR A 5 20.46 -0.52 -16.11
C TYR A 5 20.16 -0.99 -14.69
N GLN A 6 18.89 -1.28 -14.42
CA GLN A 6 18.46 -1.82 -13.13
C GLN A 6 19.11 -3.18 -12.83
N ARG A 7 19.10 -4.10 -13.81
CA ARG A 7 19.61 -5.47 -13.61
C ARG A 7 21.13 -5.55 -13.53
N LEU A 8 21.87 -4.63 -14.14
CA LEU A 8 23.32 -4.49 -13.97
C LEU A 8 23.70 -3.66 -12.74
N ASN A 9 22.72 -3.06 -12.05
CA ASN A 9 22.92 -2.16 -10.92
C ASN A 9 23.79 -0.93 -11.27
N VAL A 10 23.46 -0.30 -12.41
CA VAL A 10 24.19 0.85 -12.98
C VAL A 10 23.19 1.98 -13.27
N PRO A 11 23.50 3.24 -12.93
CA PRO A 11 22.63 4.36 -13.28
C PRO A 11 22.61 4.59 -14.80
N PRO A 12 21.49 5.04 -15.39
CA PRO A 12 21.42 5.36 -16.83
C PRO A 12 22.45 6.40 -17.30
N GLN A 13 22.91 7.27 -16.38
CA GLN A 13 23.91 8.30 -16.62
C GLN A 13 25.36 7.80 -16.49
N ALA A 14 25.58 6.51 -16.22
CA ALA A 14 26.91 5.95 -16.09
C ALA A 14 27.74 6.15 -17.35
N ASN A 15 29.04 6.36 -17.15
CA ASN A 15 29.98 6.49 -18.27
C ASN A 15 30.22 5.13 -18.94
N ASP A 16 30.72 5.13 -20.17
CA ASP A 16 30.98 3.91 -20.95
C ASP A 16 31.90 2.92 -20.20
N GLU A 17 32.90 3.42 -19.47
CA GLU A 17 33.82 2.60 -18.68
C GLU A 17 33.10 1.88 -17.52
N GLU A 18 32.21 2.56 -16.80
CA GLU A 18 31.45 1.99 -15.69
C GLU A 18 30.48 0.91 -16.18
N LEU A 19 29.84 1.16 -17.32
CA LEU A 19 28.98 0.20 -18.00
C LEU A 19 29.74 -1.05 -18.41
N GLN A 20 30.88 -0.91 -19.08
CA GLN A 20 31.70 -2.06 -19.50
C GLN A 20 32.18 -2.88 -18.31
N GLN A 21 32.59 -2.23 -17.22
CA GLN A 21 32.99 -2.93 -16.01
C GLN A 21 31.82 -3.69 -15.35
N ALA A 22 30.63 -3.10 -15.34
CA ALA A 22 29.43 -3.75 -14.80
C ALA A 22 29.01 -4.96 -15.63
N VAL A 23 29.06 -4.84 -16.97
CA VAL A 23 28.81 -5.94 -17.90
C VAL A 23 29.83 -7.07 -17.71
N ALA A 24 31.12 -6.75 -17.57
CA ALA A 24 32.18 -7.73 -17.35
C ALA A 24 32.06 -8.47 -16.00
N ARG A 25 31.61 -7.77 -14.95
CA ARG A 25 31.38 -8.35 -13.61
C ARG A 25 30.08 -9.14 -13.49
N CYS A 26 29.19 -9.06 -14.48
CA CYS A 26 27.90 -9.74 -14.43
C CYS A 26 28.06 -11.27 -14.54
N PRO A 27 27.59 -12.06 -13.55
CA PRO A 27 27.68 -13.51 -13.59
C PRO A 27 26.66 -14.17 -14.53
N ASN A 28 25.61 -13.44 -14.93
CA ASN A 28 24.55 -13.97 -15.80
C ASN A 28 24.93 -13.77 -17.28
N SER A 29 25.25 -14.87 -17.96
CA SER A 29 25.68 -14.85 -19.36
C SER A 29 24.65 -14.29 -20.33
N ALA A 30 23.35 -14.54 -20.08
CA ALA A 30 22.27 -14.02 -20.92
C ALA A 30 22.15 -12.50 -20.77
N LEU A 31 22.15 -11.99 -19.53
CA LEU A 31 22.11 -10.55 -19.27
C LEU A 31 23.34 -9.84 -19.84
N ARG A 32 24.51 -10.46 -19.73
CA ARG A 32 25.75 -9.93 -20.29
C ARG A 32 25.67 -9.80 -21.81
N GLN A 33 25.18 -10.83 -22.50
CA GLN A 33 25.05 -10.80 -23.96
C GLN A 33 24.06 -9.73 -24.44
N ASP A 34 22.92 -9.59 -23.75
CA ASP A 34 21.94 -8.54 -24.04
C ASP A 34 22.55 -7.14 -23.85
N ALA A 35 23.32 -6.96 -22.78
CA ALA A 35 24.01 -5.71 -22.47
C ALA A 35 25.14 -5.38 -23.44
N GLU A 36 25.93 -6.36 -23.85
CA GLU A 36 26.95 -6.19 -24.89
C GLU A 36 26.29 -5.80 -26.22
N ALA A 37 25.19 -6.44 -26.61
CA ALA A 37 24.47 -6.10 -27.83
C ALA A 37 23.95 -4.65 -27.81
N ALA A 38 23.38 -4.22 -26.69
CA ALA A 38 22.83 -2.88 -26.52
C ALA A 38 23.91 -1.79 -26.39
N PHE A 39 24.94 -2.01 -25.58
CA PHE A 39 25.91 -0.98 -25.19
C PHE A 39 27.20 -0.96 -26.03
N ALA A 40 27.49 -1.99 -26.84
CA ALA A 40 28.73 -2.03 -27.63
C ALA A 40 28.83 -0.95 -28.72
N VAL A 41 27.70 -0.36 -29.15
CA VAL A 41 27.68 0.68 -30.19
C VAL A 41 26.89 1.87 -29.69
N ALA A 42 27.50 3.06 -29.70
CA ALA A 42 26.90 4.30 -29.21
C ALA A 42 25.50 4.58 -29.78
N LYS A 43 25.28 4.30 -31.07
CA LYS A 43 23.95 4.42 -31.71
C LYS A 43 22.92 3.49 -31.07
N ARG A 44 23.28 2.22 -30.82
CA ARG A 44 22.37 1.24 -30.20
C ARG A 44 22.10 1.59 -28.74
N ARG A 45 23.10 2.11 -28.03
CA ARG A 45 22.91 2.66 -26.68
C ARG A 45 21.90 3.81 -26.71
N ALA A 46 22.03 4.77 -27.62
CA ALA A 46 21.09 5.88 -27.74
C ALA A 46 19.66 5.42 -28.08
N ASP A 47 19.51 4.45 -28.98
CA ASP A 47 18.21 3.86 -29.32
C ASP A 47 17.61 3.11 -28.11
N TYR A 48 18.45 2.38 -27.36
CA TYR A 48 18.08 1.72 -26.12
C TYR A 48 17.61 2.73 -25.07
N ASP A 49 18.34 3.83 -24.87
CA ASP A 49 18.02 4.87 -23.88
C ASP A 49 16.67 5.54 -24.19
N LYS A 50 16.39 5.80 -25.47
CA LYS A 50 15.10 6.35 -25.90
C LYS A 50 13.94 5.38 -25.60
N LEU A 51 14.15 4.10 -25.88
CA LEU A 51 13.14 3.07 -25.62
C LEU A 51 12.94 2.86 -24.12
N HIS A 52 14.03 2.86 -23.34
CA HIS A 52 14.02 2.80 -21.88
C HIS A 52 13.20 3.94 -21.30
N ALA A 53 13.47 5.18 -21.69
CA ALA A 53 12.70 6.35 -21.26
C ALA A 53 11.20 6.21 -21.58
N THR A 54 10.87 5.77 -22.79
CA THR A 54 9.48 5.56 -23.21
C THR A 54 8.77 4.52 -22.34
N LEU A 55 9.44 3.39 -22.05
CA LEU A 55 8.88 2.33 -21.21
C LEU A 55 8.75 2.76 -19.75
N SER A 56 9.71 3.52 -19.22
CA SER A 56 9.60 4.13 -17.89
C SER A 56 8.39 5.06 -17.79
N ASP A 57 8.13 5.89 -18.81
CA ASP A 57 6.97 6.78 -18.83
C ASP A 57 5.65 6.01 -18.93
N ILE A 58 5.59 4.94 -19.73
CA ILE A 58 4.44 4.02 -19.75
C ILE A 58 4.24 3.38 -18.38
N GLY A 59 5.32 2.96 -17.72
CA GLY A 59 5.28 2.39 -16.36
C GLY A 59 4.67 3.35 -15.35
N LYS A 60 5.10 4.63 -15.37
CA LYS A 60 4.52 5.70 -14.54
C LYS A 60 3.04 5.93 -14.83
N LEU A 61 2.67 6.04 -16.11
CA LEU A 61 1.27 6.23 -16.52
C LEU A 61 0.39 5.06 -16.08
N ARG A 62 0.87 3.82 -16.24
CA ARG A 62 0.17 2.61 -15.79
C ARG A 62 -0.10 2.65 -14.29
N THR A 63 0.90 3.05 -13.49
CA THR A 63 0.76 3.23 -12.05
C THR A 63 -0.26 4.31 -11.69
N GLN A 64 -0.20 5.47 -12.36
CA GLN A 64 -1.16 6.56 -12.14
C GLN A 64 -2.60 6.19 -12.49
N LEU A 65 -2.79 5.33 -13.49
CA LEU A 65 -4.10 4.85 -13.92
C LEU A 65 -4.60 3.63 -13.12
N GLY A 66 -3.82 3.11 -12.17
CA GLY A 66 -4.18 1.94 -11.36
C GLY A 66 -4.18 0.62 -12.14
N LEU A 67 -3.54 0.59 -13.32
CA LEU A 67 -3.50 -0.55 -14.23
C LEU A 67 -2.39 -1.56 -13.89
N THR A 68 -1.78 -1.44 -12.71
CA THR A 68 -0.64 -2.26 -12.26
C THR A 68 -1.00 -3.71 -11.93
N HIS A 69 -2.29 -4.03 -11.74
CA HIS A 69 -2.75 -5.34 -11.30
C HIS A 69 -3.26 -6.25 -12.43
N GLY A 70 -3.20 -5.79 -13.69
CA GLY A 70 -3.67 -6.59 -14.82
C GLY A 70 -2.86 -7.87 -15.00
N ALA A 71 -3.51 -8.97 -15.38
CA ALA A 71 -2.89 -10.30 -15.50
C ALA A 71 -1.64 -10.33 -16.42
N HIS A 72 -1.60 -9.47 -17.44
CA HIS A 72 -0.49 -9.37 -18.39
C HIS A 72 0.69 -8.52 -17.89
N TRP A 73 0.60 -7.92 -16.70
CA TRP A 73 1.61 -7.00 -16.15
C TRP A 73 2.38 -7.59 -14.97
N GLN A 74 2.06 -8.81 -14.54
CA GLN A 74 2.69 -9.49 -13.39
C GLN A 74 3.99 -10.24 -13.75
N ASP A 75 4.39 -10.26 -15.02
CA ASP A 75 5.64 -10.88 -15.44
C ASP A 75 6.87 -10.11 -14.97
N ASP A 76 7.94 -10.82 -14.64
CA ASP A 76 9.24 -10.31 -14.14
C ASP A 76 9.76 -9.13 -14.99
N VAL A 77 9.65 -9.23 -16.32
CA VAL A 77 10.13 -8.22 -17.26
C VAL A 77 9.23 -6.99 -17.31
N ALA A 78 7.91 -7.15 -17.13
CA ALA A 78 6.97 -6.05 -17.09
C ALA A 78 7.09 -5.25 -15.78
N ASN A 79 7.70 -5.86 -14.77
CA ASN A 79 7.90 -5.26 -13.47
C ASN A 79 9.19 -4.42 -13.36
N ASP A 80 10.17 -4.63 -14.25
CA ASP A 80 11.39 -3.82 -14.33
C ASP A 80 11.09 -2.31 -14.46
N PHE A 81 10.03 -1.96 -15.20
CA PHE A 81 9.60 -0.56 -15.39
C PHE A 81 8.47 -0.13 -14.45
N SER A 82 8.09 -0.98 -13.50
CA SER A 82 7.11 -0.62 -12.47
C SER A 82 7.75 0.35 -11.49
N VAL A 83 7.31 1.60 -11.53
CA VAL A 83 7.56 2.51 -10.41
C VAL A 83 6.60 2.09 -9.28
N PRO A 84 7.10 1.75 -8.08
CA PRO A 84 6.22 1.55 -6.93
C PRO A 84 5.43 2.84 -6.76
N PRO A 85 4.09 2.77 -6.56
CA PRO A 85 3.26 3.96 -6.53
C PRO A 85 3.79 4.95 -5.50
N ASP A 86 4.37 6.06 -5.98
CA ASP A 86 4.76 7.20 -5.15
C ASP A 86 3.53 7.62 -4.34
N GLU A 87 3.66 7.54 -3.02
CA GLU A 87 2.76 8.16 -2.04
C GLU A 87 1.27 7.83 -2.17
N ILE A 88 0.94 6.54 -2.22
CA ILE A 88 -0.35 6.06 -1.69
C ILE A 88 -0.52 6.40 -0.20
N VAL A 89 0.55 6.79 0.50
CA VAL A 89 0.52 7.44 1.83
C VAL A 89 -0.43 8.66 1.81
N SER A 90 -0.45 9.50 0.77
CA SER A 90 -1.29 10.72 0.78
C SER A 90 -2.80 10.47 0.61
N ARG A 91 -3.21 9.37 -0.06
CA ARG A 91 -4.64 9.06 -0.27
C ARG A 91 -5.17 8.03 0.71
N HIS A 92 -4.41 6.99 1.02
CA HIS A 92 -4.82 6.02 2.03
C HIS A 92 -4.79 6.63 3.42
N ASP A 93 -3.78 7.42 3.80
CA ASP A 93 -3.80 8.07 5.12
C ASP A 93 -4.93 9.08 5.22
N LYS A 94 -5.26 9.77 4.12
CA LYS A 94 -6.40 10.70 4.08
C LYS A 94 -7.77 9.98 4.12
N LEU A 95 -7.85 8.75 3.63
CA LEU A 95 -9.05 7.91 3.78
C LEU A 95 -9.12 7.29 5.18
N VAL A 96 -8.02 6.77 5.70
CA VAL A 96 -7.90 6.21 7.05
C VAL A 96 -8.18 7.29 8.09
N ASP A 97 -7.69 8.51 7.91
CA ASP A 97 -7.96 9.63 8.80
C ASP A 97 -9.46 9.96 8.82
N ARG A 98 -10.10 10.11 7.65
CA ARG A 98 -11.55 10.36 7.58
C ARG A 98 -12.39 9.23 8.19
N VAL A 99 -12.05 7.97 7.91
CA VAL A 99 -12.77 6.82 8.47
C VAL A 99 -12.53 6.73 9.98
N SER A 100 -11.30 6.94 10.44
CA SER A 100 -10.97 6.90 11.87
C SER A 100 -11.68 8.00 12.67
N HIS A 101 -11.86 9.18 12.07
CA HIS A 101 -12.57 10.29 12.70
C HIS A 101 -14.05 9.96 12.89
N VAL A 102 -14.70 9.40 11.86
CA VAL A 102 -16.11 8.95 11.94
C VAL A 102 -16.29 7.79 12.92
N VAL A 103 -15.38 6.82 12.92
CA VAL A 103 -15.43 5.67 13.84
C VAL A 103 -15.26 6.10 15.29
N LYS A 104 -14.37 7.06 15.59
CA LYS A 104 -14.20 7.60 16.96
C LYS A 104 -15.46 8.30 17.46
N LEU A 105 -16.10 9.12 16.62
CA LEU A 105 -17.37 9.79 16.94
C LEU A 105 -18.48 8.77 17.21
N TYR A 106 -18.64 7.79 16.33
CA TYR A 106 -19.63 6.73 16.49
C TYR A 106 -19.38 5.91 17.77
N ASN A 107 -18.14 5.51 18.03
CA ASN A 107 -17.81 4.71 19.20
C ASN A 107 -18.02 5.48 20.52
N ARG A 108 -17.71 6.79 20.54
CA ARG A 108 -17.99 7.64 21.70
C ARG A 108 -19.49 7.78 21.99
N TRP A 109 -20.29 7.93 20.93
CA TRP A 109 -21.76 8.00 21.06
C TRP A 109 -22.37 6.66 21.50
N ARG A 110 -21.83 5.55 21.00
CA ARG A 110 -22.21 4.19 21.42
C ARG A 110 -21.84 3.91 22.88
N GLY A 111 -20.66 4.33 23.33
CA GLY A 111 -20.23 4.18 24.73
C GLY A 111 -21.13 4.92 25.71
N LEU A 112 -21.52 6.16 25.39
CA LEU A 112 -22.46 6.95 26.20
C LEU A 112 -23.85 6.31 26.26
N ARG A 113 -24.33 5.73 25.14
CA ARG A 113 -25.58 4.95 25.13
C ARG A 113 -25.48 3.67 25.96
N GLY A 114 -24.35 2.97 25.91
CA GLY A 114 -24.10 1.79 26.73
C GLY A 114 -24.13 2.10 28.23
N ALA A 115 -23.50 3.21 28.64
CA ALA A 115 -23.56 3.67 30.02
C ALA A 115 -25.00 4.01 30.48
N TRP A 116 -25.78 4.66 29.60
CA TRP A 116 -27.19 4.94 29.86
C TRP A 116 -28.04 3.67 30.02
N LEU A 117 -27.78 2.64 29.22
CA LEU A 117 -28.47 1.35 29.37
C LEU A 117 -28.13 0.67 30.70
N LEU A 118 -26.86 0.73 31.15
CA LEU A 118 -26.47 0.19 32.45
C LEU A 118 -27.15 0.94 33.60
N ILE A 119 -27.24 2.27 33.52
CA ILE A 119 -27.95 3.09 34.51
C ILE A 119 -29.44 2.70 34.53
N ALA A 120 -30.08 2.58 33.38
CA ALA A 120 -31.50 2.19 33.28
C ALA A 120 -31.76 0.79 33.86
N ILE A 121 -30.88 -0.18 33.60
CA ILE A 121 -30.98 -1.52 34.18
C ILE A 121 -30.84 -1.46 35.70
N PHE A 122 -29.88 -0.68 36.21
CA PHE A 122 -29.65 -0.54 37.64
C PHE A 122 -30.83 0.14 38.34
N THR A 123 -31.38 1.22 37.78
CA THR A 123 -32.55 1.91 38.37
C THR A 123 -33.77 1.02 38.41
N ILE A 124 -34.05 0.27 37.33
CA ILE A 124 -35.17 -0.68 37.27
C ILE A 124 -34.97 -1.80 38.31
N GLY A 125 -33.78 -2.40 38.37
CA GLY A 125 -33.49 -3.48 39.33
C GLY A 125 -33.59 -3.03 40.79
N THR A 126 -33.10 -1.82 41.10
CA THR A 126 -33.17 -1.26 42.46
C THR A 126 -34.61 -0.91 42.85
N GLY A 127 -35.40 -0.33 41.93
CA GLY A 127 -36.81 -0.02 42.18
C GLY A 127 -37.66 -1.27 42.44
N LEU A 128 -37.45 -2.33 41.68
CA LEU A 128 -38.11 -3.63 41.89
C LEU A 128 -37.74 -4.25 43.24
N GLY A 129 -36.47 -4.20 43.64
CA GLY A 129 -36.01 -4.71 44.92
C GLY A 129 -36.62 -3.98 46.12
N ILE A 130 -36.69 -2.64 46.06
CA ILE A 130 -37.28 -1.82 47.13
C ILE A 130 -38.79 -2.09 47.24
N ALA A 131 -39.52 -2.18 46.12
CA ALA A 131 -40.96 -2.44 46.14
C ALA A 131 -41.30 -3.84 46.69
N LEU A 132 -40.54 -4.86 46.32
CA LEU A 132 -40.71 -6.22 46.85
C LEU A 132 -40.33 -6.31 48.33
N GLY A 133 -39.27 -5.61 48.76
CA GLY A 133 -38.89 -5.56 50.17
C GLY A 133 -39.94 -4.88 51.04
N LEU A 134 -40.51 -3.76 50.57
CA LEU A 134 -41.57 -3.05 51.29
C LEU A 134 -42.86 -3.87 51.38
N THR A 135 -43.27 -4.52 50.30
CA THR A 135 -44.46 -5.38 50.31
C THR A 135 -44.29 -6.58 51.26
N LEU A 136 -43.14 -7.25 51.23
CA LEU A 136 -42.85 -8.34 52.18
C LEU A 136 -42.82 -7.87 53.63
N SER A 137 -42.25 -6.70 53.93
CA SER A 137 -42.25 -6.15 55.28
C SER A 137 -43.64 -5.78 55.79
N GLN A 138 -44.53 -5.32 54.91
CA GLN A 138 -45.92 -5.01 55.26
C GLN A 138 -46.76 -6.27 55.48
N THR A 139 -46.51 -7.32 54.70
CA THR A 139 -47.19 -8.62 54.89
C THR A 139 -46.72 -9.40 56.11
N LEU A 140 -45.49 -9.19 56.57
CA LEU A 140 -44.97 -9.86 57.77
C LEU A 140 -45.35 -9.11 59.07
N ALA A 141 -45.77 -7.85 58.95
CA ALA A 141 -46.17 -6.99 60.07
C ALA A 141 -47.71 -6.92 60.27
N ALA A 142 -48.48 -7.58 59.40
CA ALA A 142 -49.93 -7.74 59.48
C ALA A 142 -50.30 -9.14 59.98
#